data_AF-A0A158QRY0-F1
#
_entry.id   AF-A0A158QRY0-F1
#
_cell.length_a   1.000
_cell.length_b   1.000
_cell.length_c   1.000
_cell.angle_alpha   90.00
_cell.angle_beta   90.00
_cell.angle_gamma   90.00
#
_symmetry.space_group_name_H-M   'P 1'
#
loop_
_entity.id
_entity.type
_entity.pdbx_description
1 polymer ?
#
loop_
_entity_poly.entity_id
_entity_poly.type
_entity_poly.pdbx_seq_one_letter_code
_entity_poly.pdbx_strand_id
1 'polypeptide(L)'
;LKECEWSEFNGFSLICAAVHDESSFDEMESDIMRFMSEYPSYEVFNVYLQMATRLSAVTPTLLPRLVDHFRSVAYKMVSPSNEVVGTFAETMQSLGLLMNKESHAVLTEKIVSTLESPQLLDMFCLFILQSQDPVVMRRVLALPVCGVQSACRLCTGIANHEKDVGGVLSLKTEVPYDIDCALAKGLLLCGKKEGLALFEELLARFYCESVANREELHDKLKDLLDFDSPANNPERCLFHTTFLWRQRVTSQLSRIYVTAVKSADEAGKKHLMRLLPSILGPSIRHHSLEQQLDEFLPVFLVALSESQKARREVISVLPKFISALPPDKIQPVQARTIVESLTRVLLVEMAPMVGAF
;
A
#
# COMPACT_ATOMS: atom_id res chain seq x y z
N LEU A 1 17.00 -29.69 9.14
CA LEU A 1 16.40 -28.72 8.19
C LEU A 1 16.66 -27.29 8.66
N LYS A 2 16.10 -26.83 9.80
CA LYS A 2 16.43 -25.49 10.34
C LYS A 2 17.92 -25.23 10.61
N GLU A 3 18.69 -26.21 11.10
CA GLU A 3 20.13 -25.97 11.37
C GLU A 3 20.99 -25.83 10.10
N CYS A 4 20.61 -26.43 8.96
CA CYS A 4 21.31 -26.24 7.68
C CYS A 4 21.03 -24.84 7.11
N GLU A 5 19.76 -24.42 7.09
CA GLU A 5 19.33 -23.11 6.58
C GLU A 5 20.03 -21.94 7.29
N TRP A 6 20.26 -22.05 8.60
CA TRP A 6 20.96 -21.01 9.37
C TRP A 6 22.46 -20.95 9.06
N SER A 7 23.10 -22.08 8.78
CA SER A 7 24.53 -22.12 8.40
C SER A 7 24.76 -21.54 6.99
N GLU A 8 23.84 -21.83 6.06
CA GLU A 8 23.86 -21.33 4.69
C GLU A 8 23.55 -19.83 4.64
N PHE A 9 22.57 -19.35 5.41
CA PHE A 9 22.26 -17.92 5.51
C PHE A 9 23.41 -17.08 6.08
N ASN A 10 24.06 -17.57 7.15
CA ASN A 10 25.24 -16.90 7.70
C ASN A 10 26.39 -16.85 6.68
N GLY A 11 26.55 -17.90 5.86
CA GLY A 11 27.48 -17.91 4.73
C GLY A 11 27.16 -16.83 3.69
N PHE A 12 25.90 -16.69 3.27
CA PHE A 12 25.49 -15.67 2.30
C PHE A 12 25.70 -14.24 2.80
N SER A 13 25.39 -13.98 4.07
CA SER A 13 25.65 -12.69 4.71
C SER A 13 27.13 -12.32 4.71
N LEU A 14 28.01 -13.28 5.01
CA LEU A 14 29.46 -13.09 4.94
C LEU A 14 29.95 -12.83 3.51
N ILE A 15 29.43 -13.56 2.51
CA ILE A 15 29.75 -13.33 1.10
C ILE A 15 29.38 -11.90 0.69
N CYS A 16 28.15 -11.47 0.97
CA CYS A 16 27.69 -10.12 0.65
C CYS A 16 28.43 -9.03 1.45
N ALA A 17 28.90 -9.33 2.66
CA ALA A 17 29.73 -8.42 3.44
C ALA A 17 31.15 -8.26 2.88
N ALA A 18 31.69 -9.32 2.26
CA ALA A 18 33.02 -9.30 1.65
C ALA A 18 33.11 -8.48 0.36
N VAL A 19 31.98 -8.25 -0.32
CA VAL A 19 31.93 -7.41 -1.54
C VAL A 19 32.03 -5.92 -1.17
N HIS A 20 33.11 -5.27 -1.59
CA HIS A 20 33.39 -3.85 -1.29
C HIS A 20 33.66 -2.99 -2.53
N ASP A 21 33.84 -3.62 -3.69
CA ASP A 21 34.08 -2.99 -4.98
C ASP A 21 33.66 -3.91 -6.14
N GLU A 22 33.98 -3.52 -7.38
CA GLU A 22 33.67 -4.30 -8.57
C GLU A 22 34.44 -5.62 -8.65
N SER A 23 35.73 -5.63 -8.30
CA SER A 23 36.56 -6.84 -8.36
C SER A 23 36.07 -7.92 -7.40
N SER A 24 35.77 -7.53 -6.16
CA SER A 24 35.21 -8.44 -5.16
C SER A 24 33.78 -8.90 -5.50
N PHE A 25 33.01 -8.08 -6.23
CA PHE A 25 31.72 -8.51 -6.76
C PHE A 25 31.89 -9.56 -7.86
N ASP A 26 32.80 -9.34 -8.81
CA ASP A 26 33.07 -10.28 -9.91
C ASP A 26 33.47 -11.67 -9.40
N GLU A 27 34.30 -11.72 -8.36
CA GLU A 27 34.71 -12.98 -7.73
C GLU A 27 33.54 -13.74 -7.09
N MET A 28 32.59 -13.02 -6.48
CA MET A 28 31.50 -13.60 -5.69
C MET A 28 30.18 -13.72 -6.46
N GLU A 29 30.10 -13.14 -7.67
CA GLU A 29 28.86 -12.96 -8.42
C GLU A 29 28.09 -14.27 -8.61
N SER A 30 28.78 -15.32 -9.08
CA SER A 30 28.15 -16.60 -9.38
C SER A 30 27.52 -17.23 -8.12
N ASP A 31 28.20 -17.16 -6.98
CA ASP A 31 27.71 -17.70 -5.72
C ASP A 31 26.54 -16.88 -5.18
N ILE A 32 26.61 -15.56 -5.26
CA ILE A 32 25.52 -14.67 -4.85
C ILE A 32 24.27 -14.96 -5.68
N MET A 33 24.40 -15.04 -7.01
CA MET A 33 23.26 -15.26 -7.91
C MET A 33 22.64 -16.65 -7.74
N ARG A 34 23.48 -17.67 -7.57
CA ARG A 34 23.02 -19.03 -7.30
C ARG A 34 22.23 -19.09 -6.01
N PHE A 35 22.79 -18.55 -4.92
CA PHE A 35 22.15 -18.57 -3.60
C PHE A 35 20.78 -17.88 -3.60
N MET A 36 20.68 -16.68 -4.19
CA MET A 36 19.41 -15.95 -4.26
C MET A 36 18.34 -16.70 -5.07
N SER A 37 18.73 -17.50 -6.06
CA SER A 37 17.79 -18.30 -6.86
C SER A 37 17.38 -19.62 -6.19
N GLU A 38 18.28 -20.25 -5.44
CA GLU A 38 18.03 -21.53 -4.76
C GLU A 38 17.27 -21.34 -3.42
N TYR A 39 17.54 -20.23 -2.72
CA TYR A 39 16.99 -19.94 -1.40
C TYR A 39 16.36 -18.54 -1.33
N PRO A 40 15.35 -18.23 -2.15
CA PRO A 40 14.75 -16.90 -2.18
C PRO A 40 13.97 -16.63 -0.88
N SER A 41 14.35 -15.57 -0.16
CA SER A 41 13.66 -15.12 1.06
C SER A 41 13.81 -13.62 1.28
N TYR A 42 13.01 -13.08 2.21
CA TYR A 42 13.14 -11.69 2.66
C TYR A 42 14.52 -11.37 3.21
N GLU A 43 15.07 -12.22 4.05
CA GLU A 43 16.37 -12.01 4.67
C GLU A 43 17.48 -12.00 3.62
N VAL A 44 17.42 -12.91 2.65
CA VAL A 44 18.41 -13.02 1.56
C VAL A 44 18.38 -11.79 0.67
N PHE A 45 17.20 -11.37 0.20
CA PHE A 45 17.09 -10.17 -0.64
C PHE A 45 17.45 -8.89 0.11
N ASN A 46 17.13 -8.80 1.40
CA ASN A 46 17.53 -7.66 2.24
C ASN A 46 19.04 -7.57 2.43
N VAL A 47 19.74 -8.70 2.62
CA VAL A 47 21.22 -8.74 2.68
C VAL A 47 21.82 -8.25 1.36
N TYR A 48 21.28 -8.69 0.23
CA TYR A 48 21.71 -8.21 -1.09
C TYR A 48 21.47 -6.71 -1.28
N LEU A 49 20.30 -6.21 -0.87
CA LEU A 49 19.96 -4.78 -0.91
C LEU A 49 20.91 -3.95 -0.05
N GLN A 50 21.28 -4.42 1.15
CA GLN A 50 22.25 -3.74 2.01
C GLN A 50 23.63 -3.65 1.34
N MET A 51 24.08 -4.73 0.69
CA MET A 51 25.31 -4.72 -0.11
C MET A 51 25.21 -3.70 -1.25
N ALA A 52 24.13 -3.73 -2.03
CA ALA A 52 23.92 -2.79 -3.14
C ALA A 52 23.85 -1.32 -2.68
N THR A 53 23.22 -1.06 -1.53
CA THR A 53 23.14 0.28 -0.91
C THR A 53 24.51 0.77 -0.45
N ARG A 54 25.35 -0.11 0.11
CA ARG A 54 26.73 0.23 0.46
C ARG A 54 27.54 0.55 -0.79
N LEU A 55 27.43 -0.29 -1.82
CA LEU A 55 28.17 -0.14 -3.07
C LEU A 55 27.71 1.07 -3.88
N SER A 56 26.45 1.48 -3.80
CA SER A 56 25.98 2.68 -4.51
C SER A 56 26.64 3.97 -4.00
N ALA A 57 27.13 3.99 -2.76
CA ALA A 57 27.89 5.11 -2.21
C ALA A 57 29.38 5.07 -2.58
N VAL A 58 29.96 3.88 -2.74
CA VAL A 58 31.41 3.69 -2.97
C VAL A 58 31.75 3.62 -4.47
N THR A 59 30.96 2.84 -5.23
CA THR A 59 31.16 2.57 -6.66
C THR A 59 29.80 2.69 -7.39
N PRO A 60 29.27 3.92 -7.59
CA PRO A 60 27.94 4.12 -8.16
C PRO A 60 27.75 3.53 -9.56
N THR A 61 28.84 3.40 -10.33
CA THR A 61 28.85 2.82 -11.68
C THR A 61 28.52 1.33 -11.70
N LEU A 62 28.71 0.63 -10.57
CA LEU A 62 28.40 -0.80 -10.45
C LEU A 62 26.88 -1.05 -10.25
N LEU A 63 26.14 -0.06 -9.76
CA LEU A 63 24.75 -0.24 -9.38
C LEU A 63 23.84 -0.78 -10.52
N PRO A 64 23.88 -0.25 -11.76
CA PRO A 64 23.05 -0.79 -12.84
C PRO A 64 23.28 -2.28 -13.10
N ARG A 65 24.53 -2.74 -12.96
CA ARG A 65 24.90 -4.15 -13.10
C ARG A 65 24.33 -5.00 -11.95
N LEU A 66 24.41 -4.52 -10.71
CA LEU A 66 23.79 -5.19 -9.56
C LEU A 66 22.28 -5.37 -9.77
N VAL A 67 21.57 -4.30 -10.14
CA VAL A 67 20.11 -4.39 -10.33
C VAL A 67 19.74 -5.31 -11.50
N ASP A 68 20.51 -5.29 -12.60
CA ASP A 68 20.28 -6.22 -13.73
C ASP A 68 20.57 -7.70 -13.37
N HIS A 69 21.53 -7.94 -12.48
CA HIS A 69 21.78 -9.29 -11.98
C HIS A 69 20.66 -9.76 -11.06
N PHE A 70 20.19 -8.90 -10.14
CA PHE A 70 19.03 -9.20 -9.31
C PHE A 70 17.78 -9.46 -10.16
N ARG A 71 17.54 -8.66 -11.20
CA ARG A 71 16.49 -8.91 -12.22
C ARG A 71 16.62 -10.31 -12.81
N SER A 72 17.83 -10.76 -13.11
CA SER A 72 18.08 -12.08 -13.70
C SER A 72 17.77 -13.25 -12.75
N VAL A 73 17.76 -13.02 -11.43
CA VAL A 73 17.35 -14.04 -10.44
C VAL A 73 15.87 -14.41 -10.60
N ALA A 74 14.99 -13.45 -10.94
CA ALA A 74 13.55 -13.71 -11.12
C ALA A 74 13.27 -14.84 -12.13
N TYR A 75 14.04 -14.89 -13.21
CA TYR A 75 13.89 -15.89 -14.28
C TYR A 75 14.45 -17.27 -13.91
N LYS A 76 15.21 -17.36 -12.81
CA LYS A 76 15.74 -18.63 -12.28
C LYS A 76 14.83 -19.22 -11.20
N MET A 77 13.89 -18.45 -10.65
CA MET A 77 12.98 -18.92 -9.61
C MET A 77 11.84 -19.74 -10.22
N VAL A 78 11.78 -21.03 -9.87
CA VAL A 78 10.71 -21.93 -10.31
C VAL A 78 9.59 -21.94 -9.27
N SER A 79 8.41 -21.45 -9.66
CA SER A 79 7.18 -21.45 -8.83
C SER A 79 7.35 -20.88 -7.39
N PRO A 80 7.92 -19.68 -7.22
CA PRO A 80 8.03 -19.03 -5.92
C PRO A 80 6.67 -18.79 -5.26
N SER A 81 6.65 -18.73 -3.93
CA SER A 81 5.46 -18.37 -3.18
C SER A 81 5.10 -16.89 -3.40
N ASN A 82 3.83 -16.52 -3.13
CA ASN A 82 3.39 -15.13 -3.21
C ASN A 82 4.17 -14.19 -2.26
N GLU A 83 4.62 -14.71 -1.12
CA GLU A 83 5.47 -13.97 -0.17
C GLU A 83 6.84 -13.63 -0.78
N VAL A 84 7.47 -14.60 -1.45
CA VAL A 84 8.72 -14.39 -2.18
C VAL A 84 8.54 -13.41 -3.33
N VAL A 85 7.46 -13.53 -4.10
CA VAL A 85 7.12 -12.58 -5.19
C VAL A 85 6.98 -11.16 -4.65
N GLY A 86 6.24 -10.97 -3.56
CA GLY A 86 6.06 -9.66 -2.93
C GLY A 86 7.38 -9.07 -2.43
N THR A 87 8.15 -9.86 -1.70
CA THR A 87 9.47 -9.47 -1.19
C THR A 87 10.43 -9.10 -2.33
N PHE A 88 10.44 -9.87 -3.41
CA PHE A 88 11.26 -9.58 -4.58
C PHE A 88 10.85 -8.24 -5.21
N ALA A 89 9.55 -8.00 -5.37
CA ALA A 89 9.03 -6.74 -5.92
C ALA A 89 9.41 -5.52 -5.07
N GLU A 90 9.35 -5.65 -3.74
CA GLU A 90 9.75 -4.60 -2.81
C GLU A 90 11.26 -4.35 -2.82
N THR A 91 12.05 -5.41 -3.00
CA THR A 91 13.51 -5.30 -3.13
C THR A 91 13.86 -4.63 -4.45
N MET A 92 13.24 -5.03 -5.56
CA MET A 92 13.40 -4.39 -6.87
C MET A 92 13.06 -2.90 -6.79
N GLN A 93 11.92 -2.55 -6.20
CA GLN A 93 11.54 -1.14 -5.97
C GLN A 93 12.61 -0.39 -5.17
N SER A 94 13.16 -1.00 -4.12
CA SER A 94 14.21 -0.37 -3.29
C SER A 94 15.50 -0.17 -4.07
N LEU A 95 15.91 -1.15 -4.89
CA LEU A 95 17.04 -1.02 -5.80
C LEU A 95 16.81 0.08 -6.84
N GLY A 96 15.59 0.20 -7.37
CA GLY A 96 15.20 1.26 -8.30
C GLY A 96 15.37 2.67 -7.74
N LEU A 97 15.11 2.87 -6.44
CA LEU A 97 15.33 4.16 -5.76
C LEU A 97 16.81 4.56 -5.66
N LEU A 98 17.73 3.60 -5.73
CA LEU A 98 19.17 3.88 -5.73
C LEU A 98 19.65 4.32 -7.12
N MET A 99 18.90 4.00 -8.18
CA MET A 99 19.31 4.25 -9.56
C MET A 99 19.04 5.69 -10.00
N ASN A 100 19.89 6.19 -10.90
CA ASN A 100 19.58 7.41 -11.63
C ASN A 100 18.49 7.15 -12.69
N LYS A 101 17.88 8.22 -13.21
CA LYS A 101 16.77 8.14 -14.17
C LYS A 101 17.12 7.41 -15.47
N GLU A 102 18.33 7.60 -15.98
CA GLU A 102 18.77 7.01 -17.25
C GLU A 102 18.92 5.49 -17.13
N SER A 103 19.68 5.03 -16.14
CA SER A 103 19.87 3.60 -15.88
C SER A 103 18.55 2.91 -15.53
N HIS A 104 17.67 3.58 -14.78
CA HIS A 104 16.34 3.05 -14.48
C HIS A 104 15.53 2.85 -15.76
N ALA A 105 15.47 3.85 -16.65
CA ALA A 105 14.73 3.76 -17.91
C ALA A 105 15.23 2.62 -18.81
N VAL A 106 16.55 2.46 -18.94
CA VAL A 106 17.17 1.36 -19.70
C VAL A 106 16.74 0.00 -19.13
N LEU A 107 16.79 -0.16 -17.81
CA LEU A 107 16.40 -1.41 -17.18
C LEU A 107 14.88 -1.66 -17.24
N THR A 108 14.06 -0.62 -17.14
CA THR A 108 12.61 -0.72 -17.33
C THR A 108 12.29 -1.25 -18.72
N GLU A 109 12.89 -0.72 -19.78
CA GLU A 109 12.66 -1.23 -21.15
C GLU A 109 13.07 -2.70 -21.28
N LYS A 110 14.23 -3.06 -20.71
CA LYS A 110 14.69 -4.46 -20.70
C LYS A 110 13.69 -5.38 -19.99
N ILE A 111 13.20 -4.99 -18.82
CA ILE A 111 12.16 -5.72 -18.09
C ILE A 111 10.91 -5.86 -18.95
N VAL A 112 10.36 -4.75 -19.47
CA VAL A 112 9.10 -4.76 -20.21
C VAL A 112 9.18 -5.65 -21.46
N SER A 113 10.32 -5.65 -22.15
CA SER A 113 10.55 -6.50 -23.32
C SER A 113 10.65 -8.01 -23.02
N THR A 114 10.78 -8.39 -21.75
CA THR A 114 11.00 -9.78 -21.30
C THR A 114 9.92 -10.26 -20.32
N LEU A 115 8.78 -9.55 -20.22
CA LEU A 115 7.63 -9.97 -19.44
C LEU A 115 6.83 -11.06 -20.17
N GLU A 116 6.96 -12.31 -19.73
CA GLU A 116 6.31 -13.47 -20.35
C GLU A 116 5.30 -14.18 -19.43
N SER A 117 5.22 -13.81 -18.15
CA SER A 117 4.30 -14.44 -17.19
C SER A 117 3.72 -13.45 -16.17
N PRO A 118 2.54 -13.74 -15.59
CA PRO A 118 1.96 -12.92 -14.54
C PRO A 118 2.87 -12.77 -13.31
N GLN A 119 3.57 -13.85 -12.93
CA GLN A 119 4.51 -13.85 -11.80
C GLN A 119 5.65 -12.85 -12.02
N LEU A 120 6.26 -12.83 -13.21
CA LEU A 120 7.33 -11.88 -13.53
C LEU A 120 6.81 -10.45 -13.50
N LEU A 121 5.61 -10.22 -14.03
CA LEU A 121 4.99 -8.90 -13.95
C LEU A 121 4.76 -8.47 -12.50
N ASP A 122 4.23 -9.33 -11.63
CA ASP A 122 4.03 -9.00 -10.22
C ASP A 122 5.36 -8.71 -9.49
N MET A 123 6.43 -9.45 -9.83
CA MET A 123 7.80 -9.22 -9.33
C MET A 123 8.40 -7.89 -9.78
N PHE A 124 8.02 -7.37 -10.95
CA PHE A 124 8.60 -6.14 -11.50
C PHE A 124 7.66 -4.93 -11.49
N CYS A 125 6.38 -5.11 -11.15
CA CYS A 125 5.35 -4.08 -11.26
C CYS A 125 5.72 -2.80 -10.49
N LEU A 126 6.25 -2.94 -9.26
CA LEU A 126 6.64 -1.78 -8.44
C LEU A 126 7.83 -1.01 -9.01
N PHE A 127 8.77 -1.69 -9.68
CA PHE A 127 9.88 -1.06 -10.39
C PHE A 127 9.39 -0.35 -11.65
N ILE A 128 8.46 -0.95 -12.39
CA ILE A 128 7.86 -0.32 -13.58
C ILE A 128 7.11 0.95 -13.20
N LEU A 129 6.40 0.96 -12.07
CA LEU A 129 5.71 2.15 -11.56
C LEU A 129 6.66 3.34 -11.34
N GLN A 130 7.88 3.09 -10.89
CA GLN A 130 8.90 4.13 -10.66
C GLN A 130 9.40 4.81 -11.95
N SER A 131 9.07 4.29 -13.13
CA SER A 131 9.38 4.94 -14.41
C SER A 131 8.72 6.30 -14.56
N GLN A 132 7.60 6.55 -13.87
CA GLN A 132 6.78 7.77 -13.99
C GLN A 132 6.30 8.04 -15.42
N ASP A 133 6.34 7.02 -16.30
CA ASP A 133 5.98 7.13 -17.71
C ASP A 133 4.65 6.39 -17.97
N PRO A 134 3.53 7.13 -18.15
CA PRO A 134 2.24 6.54 -18.48
C PRO A 134 2.26 5.69 -19.75
N VAL A 135 3.12 5.99 -20.73
CA VAL A 135 3.20 5.25 -22.00
C VAL A 135 3.75 3.84 -21.74
N VAL A 136 4.80 3.74 -20.95
CA VAL A 136 5.36 2.45 -20.53
C VAL A 136 4.33 1.66 -19.72
N MET A 137 3.66 2.29 -18.76
CA MET A 137 2.65 1.62 -17.93
C MET A 137 1.46 1.12 -18.76
N ARG A 138 0.97 1.90 -19.74
CA ARG A 138 -0.10 1.49 -20.67
C ARG A 138 0.33 0.31 -21.54
N ARG A 139 1.57 0.31 -22.04
CA ARG A 139 2.12 -0.80 -22.81
C ARG A 139 2.14 -2.11 -22.00
N VAL A 140 2.51 -2.03 -20.72
CA VAL A 140 2.51 -3.19 -19.80
C VAL A 140 1.09 -3.62 -19.45
N LEU A 141 0.19 -2.67 -19.20
CA LEU A 141 -1.23 -2.92 -18.90
C LEU A 141 -1.94 -3.67 -20.05
N ALA A 142 -1.53 -3.42 -21.29
CA ALA A 142 -2.06 -4.09 -22.48
C ALA A 142 -1.53 -5.52 -22.70
N LEU A 143 -0.56 -5.98 -21.89
CA LEU A 143 -0.02 -7.34 -22.03
C LEU A 143 -1.05 -8.38 -21.54
N PRO A 144 -1.18 -9.53 -22.23
CA PRO A 144 -2.08 -10.61 -21.81
C PRO A 144 -1.78 -11.19 -20.42
N VAL A 145 -0.55 -10.99 -19.93
CA VAL A 145 -0.09 -11.46 -18.62
C VAL A 145 -0.46 -10.50 -17.47
N CYS A 146 -1.08 -9.35 -17.77
CA CYS A 146 -1.45 -8.37 -16.77
C CYS A 146 -2.67 -8.79 -15.96
N GLY A 147 -2.43 -9.35 -14.77
CA GLY A 147 -3.47 -9.69 -13.80
C GLY A 147 -4.04 -8.46 -13.07
N VAL A 148 -5.11 -8.69 -12.29
CA VAL A 148 -5.88 -7.66 -11.57
C VAL A 148 -4.98 -6.77 -10.68
N GLN A 149 -4.10 -7.37 -9.88
CA GLN A 149 -3.28 -6.64 -8.92
C GLN A 149 -2.30 -5.70 -9.62
N SER A 150 -1.59 -6.20 -10.64
CA SER A 150 -0.69 -5.40 -11.46
C SER A 150 -1.44 -4.33 -12.25
N ALA A 151 -2.63 -4.62 -12.77
CA ALA A 151 -3.46 -3.65 -13.46
C ALA A 151 -3.88 -2.48 -12.55
N CYS A 152 -4.34 -2.75 -11.32
CA CYS A 152 -4.68 -1.71 -10.34
C CYS A 152 -3.47 -0.82 -10.00
N ARG A 153 -2.29 -1.43 -9.80
CA ARG A 153 -1.06 -0.67 -9.54
C ARG A 153 -0.70 0.23 -10.72
N LEU A 154 -0.66 -0.32 -11.93
CA LEU A 154 -0.37 0.43 -13.16
C LEU A 154 -1.37 1.56 -13.39
N CYS A 155 -2.67 1.31 -13.19
CA CYS A 155 -3.71 2.33 -13.31
C CYS A 155 -3.56 3.45 -12.28
N THR A 156 -3.08 3.15 -11.07
CA THR A 156 -2.75 4.19 -10.07
C THR A 156 -1.61 5.09 -10.58
N GLY A 157 -0.54 4.48 -11.13
CA GLY A 157 0.58 5.22 -11.70
C GLY A 157 0.17 6.06 -12.92
N ILE A 158 -0.60 5.48 -13.85
CA ILE A 158 -1.13 6.20 -15.03
C ILE A 158 -1.98 7.38 -14.57
N ALA A 159 -2.93 7.17 -13.67
CA ALA A 159 -3.80 8.24 -13.16
C ALA A 159 -3.03 9.35 -12.43
N ASN A 160 -1.87 9.04 -11.85
CA ASN A 160 -1.05 10.01 -11.15
C ASN A 160 -0.16 10.86 -12.08
N HIS A 161 0.39 10.25 -13.13
CA HIS A 161 1.38 10.88 -14.01
C HIS A 161 0.81 11.38 -15.35
N GLU A 162 -0.32 10.83 -15.81
CA GLU A 162 -0.98 11.27 -17.04
C GLU A 162 -1.63 12.65 -16.84
N LYS A 163 -1.42 13.53 -17.83
CA LYS A 163 -1.99 14.89 -17.80
C LYS A 163 -3.42 14.91 -18.32
N ASP A 164 -3.73 14.06 -19.29
CA ASP A 164 -5.08 13.94 -19.84
C ASP A 164 -5.99 13.12 -18.93
N VAL A 165 -6.78 13.82 -18.11
CA VAL A 165 -7.76 13.20 -17.22
C VAL A 165 -8.84 12.44 -18.01
N GLY A 166 -9.18 12.88 -19.22
CA GLY A 166 -10.14 12.18 -20.07
C GLY A 166 -9.64 10.79 -20.45
N GLY A 167 -8.41 10.69 -20.93
CA GLY A 167 -7.73 9.43 -21.23
C GLY A 167 -7.38 8.58 -20.01
N VAL A 168 -7.38 9.15 -18.79
CA VAL A 168 -7.31 8.36 -17.54
C VAL A 168 -8.67 7.72 -17.25
N LEU A 169 -9.77 8.48 -17.37
CA LEU A 169 -11.10 7.99 -17.07
C LEU A 169 -11.62 6.99 -18.12
N SER A 170 -11.13 7.06 -19.37
CA SER A 170 -11.47 6.06 -20.40
C SER A 170 -10.98 4.65 -20.04
N LEU A 171 -9.94 4.53 -19.20
CA LEU A 171 -9.43 3.24 -18.72
C LEU A 171 -10.50 2.39 -18.04
N LYS A 172 -11.52 3.02 -17.42
CA LYS A 172 -12.67 2.31 -16.81
C LYS A 172 -13.40 1.40 -17.81
N THR A 173 -13.33 1.72 -19.09
CA THR A 173 -13.95 0.96 -20.18
C THR A 173 -12.96 0.11 -20.98
N GLU A 174 -11.68 0.48 -20.96
CA GLU A 174 -10.62 -0.22 -21.71
C GLU A 174 -10.05 -1.42 -20.94
N VAL A 175 -10.01 -1.33 -19.61
CA VAL A 175 -9.42 -2.35 -18.74
C VAL A 175 -10.53 -3.31 -18.25
N PRO A 176 -10.33 -4.65 -18.32
CA PRO A 176 -11.36 -5.63 -17.96
C PRO A 176 -11.57 -5.80 -16.45
N TYR A 177 -11.01 -4.92 -15.63
CA TYR A 177 -10.99 -5.01 -14.17
C TYR A 177 -11.63 -3.76 -13.55
N ASP A 178 -12.28 -3.92 -12.39
CA ASP A 178 -12.74 -2.76 -11.61
C ASP A 178 -11.52 -2.07 -10.96
N ILE A 179 -11.09 -0.99 -11.60
CA ILE A 179 -9.93 -0.14 -11.27
C ILE A 179 -10.32 1.20 -10.64
N ASP A 180 -11.58 1.41 -10.28
CA ASP A 180 -12.06 2.72 -9.81
C ASP A 180 -11.28 3.23 -8.59
N CYS A 181 -10.97 2.35 -7.64
CA CYS A 181 -10.14 2.70 -6.48
C CYS A 181 -8.72 3.12 -6.88
N ALA A 182 -8.13 2.45 -7.86
CA ALA A 182 -6.79 2.77 -8.36
C ALA A 182 -6.74 4.15 -9.02
N LEU A 183 -7.71 4.44 -9.89
CA LEU A 183 -7.83 5.73 -10.55
C LEU A 183 -8.07 6.85 -9.52
N ALA A 184 -8.98 6.64 -8.57
CA ALA A 184 -9.24 7.58 -7.49
C ALA A 184 -7.97 7.91 -6.73
N LYS A 185 -7.18 6.90 -6.32
CA LYS A 185 -5.93 7.09 -5.59
C LYS A 185 -4.91 7.93 -6.37
N GLY A 186 -4.64 7.57 -7.62
CA GLY A 186 -3.66 8.29 -8.45
C GLY A 186 -4.02 9.76 -8.60
N LEU A 187 -5.30 10.04 -8.88
CA LEU A 187 -5.86 11.39 -9.02
C LEU A 187 -5.86 12.18 -7.69
N LEU A 188 -6.16 11.53 -6.57
CA LEU A 188 -6.15 12.14 -5.24
C LEU A 188 -4.76 12.62 -4.84
N LEU A 189 -3.72 11.83 -5.13
CA LEU A 189 -2.34 12.19 -4.81
C LEU A 189 -1.87 13.45 -5.56
N CYS A 190 -2.18 13.55 -6.85
CA CYS A 190 -1.84 14.72 -7.68
C CYS A 190 -2.83 15.90 -7.55
N GLY A 191 -3.89 15.75 -6.73
CA GLY A 191 -4.79 16.85 -6.39
C GLY A 191 -5.90 17.15 -7.40
N LYS A 192 -6.25 16.15 -8.21
CA LYS A 192 -7.34 16.25 -9.18
C LYS A 192 -8.67 16.02 -8.47
N LYS A 193 -9.64 16.88 -8.75
CA LYS A 193 -10.99 16.83 -8.14
C LYS A 193 -11.74 15.55 -8.52
N GLU A 194 -11.41 14.98 -9.67
CA GLU A 194 -11.99 13.74 -10.20
C GLU A 194 -11.69 12.55 -9.28
N GLY A 195 -10.55 12.57 -8.58
CA GLY A 195 -10.26 11.56 -7.55
C GLY A 195 -11.21 11.61 -6.35
N LEU A 196 -11.66 12.81 -5.96
CA LEU A 196 -12.65 12.98 -4.89
C LEU A 196 -14.04 12.52 -5.35
N ALA A 197 -14.43 12.85 -6.58
CA ALA A 197 -15.70 12.41 -7.15
C ALA A 197 -15.78 10.88 -7.23
N LEU A 198 -14.71 10.23 -7.72
CA LEU A 198 -14.65 8.76 -7.74
C LEU A 198 -14.72 8.17 -6.33
N PHE A 199 -14.04 8.77 -5.35
CA PHE A 199 -14.11 8.29 -3.96
C PHE A 199 -15.53 8.40 -3.38
N GLU A 200 -16.25 9.49 -3.66
CA GLU A 200 -17.64 9.66 -3.26
C GLU A 200 -18.56 8.61 -3.91
N GLU A 201 -18.40 8.36 -5.21
CA GLU A 201 -19.11 7.29 -5.94
C GLU A 201 -18.81 5.91 -5.35
N LEU A 202 -17.55 5.63 -5.02
CA LEU A 202 -17.11 4.36 -4.41
C LEU A 202 -17.71 4.15 -3.01
N LEU A 203 -17.80 5.20 -2.19
CA LEU A 203 -18.49 5.11 -0.91
C LEU A 203 -19.98 4.86 -1.09
N ALA A 204 -20.62 5.57 -2.04
CA ALA A 204 -22.03 5.35 -2.37
C ALA A 204 -22.31 3.90 -2.81
N ARG A 205 -21.47 3.36 -3.70
CA ARG A 205 -21.49 1.95 -4.09
C ARG A 205 -21.33 1.05 -2.86
N PHE A 206 -20.36 1.32 -1.99
CA PHE A 206 -20.05 0.46 -0.85
C PHE A 206 -21.22 0.25 0.13
N TYR A 207 -22.00 1.30 0.42
CA TYR A 207 -23.16 1.17 1.30
C TYR A 207 -24.47 0.81 0.56
N CYS A 208 -24.48 0.75 -0.77
CA CYS A 208 -25.64 0.34 -1.58
C CYS A 208 -25.50 -1.05 -2.27
N GLU A 209 -24.30 -1.59 -2.43
CA GLU A 209 -24.01 -2.81 -3.19
C GLU A 209 -24.47 -4.11 -2.50
N SER A 210 -24.52 -5.21 -3.26
CA SER A 210 -24.78 -6.57 -2.75
C SER A 210 -23.62 -7.08 -1.86
N VAL A 211 -23.88 -8.08 -1.01
CA VAL A 211 -22.92 -8.56 0.00
C VAL A 211 -21.61 -9.10 -0.60
N ALA A 212 -21.66 -9.81 -1.73
CA ALA A 212 -20.48 -10.43 -2.33
C ALA A 212 -19.51 -9.39 -2.93
N ASN A 213 -20.03 -8.41 -3.66
CA ASN A 213 -19.21 -7.35 -4.26
C ASN A 213 -18.68 -6.37 -3.19
N ARG A 214 -19.39 -6.25 -2.07
CA ARG A 214 -19.02 -5.35 -0.98
C ARG A 214 -17.71 -5.72 -0.28
N GLU A 215 -17.40 -7.01 -0.11
CA GLU A 215 -16.14 -7.43 0.53
C GLU A 215 -14.93 -7.10 -0.36
N GLU A 216 -15.03 -7.38 -1.66
CA GLU A 216 -14.00 -7.01 -2.63
C GLU A 216 -13.79 -5.48 -2.66
N LEU A 217 -14.89 -4.72 -2.70
CA LEU A 217 -14.84 -3.26 -2.63
C LEU A 217 -14.29 -2.75 -1.29
N HIS A 218 -14.56 -3.43 -0.17
CA HIS A 218 -13.98 -3.10 1.14
C HIS A 218 -12.46 -3.18 1.10
N ASP A 219 -11.90 -4.26 0.56
CA ASP A 219 -10.46 -4.45 0.48
C ASP A 219 -9.80 -3.45 -0.48
N LYS A 220 -10.43 -3.16 -1.63
CA LYS A 220 -9.96 -2.12 -2.56
C LYS A 220 -10.00 -0.72 -1.93
N LEU A 221 -11.02 -0.40 -1.14
CA LEU A 221 -11.11 0.87 -0.42
C LEU A 221 -10.05 0.98 0.69
N LYS A 222 -9.73 -0.13 1.37
CA LYS A 222 -8.62 -0.16 2.34
C LYS A 222 -7.29 0.09 1.64
N ASP A 223 -7.07 -0.50 0.48
CA ASP A 223 -5.86 -0.28 -0.32
C ASP A 223 -5.77 1.17 -0.84
N LEU A 224 -6.88 1.78 -1.29
CA LEU A 224 -6.95 3.20 -1.65
C LEU A 224 -6.47 4.12 -0.52
N LEU A 225 -6.89 3.81 0.72
CA LEU A 225 -6.61 4.59 1.94
C LEU A 225 -5.27 4.25 2.61
N ASP A 226 -4.60 3.19 2.16
CA ASP A 226 -3.25 2.86 2.60
C ASP A 226 -2.24 3.72 1.83
N PHE A 227 -1.36 4.40 2.54
CA PHE A 227 -0.29 5.20 1.93
C PHE A 227 1.10 4.83 2.48
N ASP A 228 1.18 3.74 3.23
CA ASP A 228 2.38 3.38 3.97
C ASP A 228 2.97 2.05 3.45
N SER A 229 2.17 1.14 2.89
CA SER A 229 2.72 -0.07 2.28
C SER A 229 3.58 0.23 1.04
N PRO A 230 4.53 -0.65 0.69
CA PRO A 230 5.44 -0.41 -0.42
C PRO A 230 4.78 -0.13 -1.78
N ALA A 231 3.66 -0.80 -2.08
CA ALA A 231 2.92 -0.60 -3.32
C ALA A 231 2.16 0.74 -3.38
N ASN A 232 1.93 1.35 -2.22
CA ASN A 232 1.02 2.47 -2.03
C ASN A 232 1.70 3.73 -1.51
N ASN A 233 2.95 3.62 -1.05
CA ASN A 233 3.75 4.71 -0.55
C ASN A 233 4.16 5.66 -1.69
N PRO A 234 3.73 6.93 -1.69
CA PRO A 234 4.00 7.85 -2.80
C PRO A 234 5.49 8.13 -3.02
N GLU A 235 6.32 8.08 -1.98
CA GLU A 235 7.77 8.29 -2.10
C GLU A 235 8.43 7.07 -2.74
N ARG A 236 8.06 5.85 -2.31
CA ARG A 236 8.63 4.62 -2.88
C ARG A 236 8.18 4.38 -4.32
N CYS A 237 6.94 4.72 -4.66
CA CYS A 237 6.41 4.60 -6.01
C CYS A 237 6.74 5.80 -6.91
N LEU A 238 7.41 6.83 -6.38
CA LEU A 238 7.72 8.09 -7.08
C LEU A 238 6.50 8.81 -7.66
N PHE A 239 5.36 8.71 -6.97
CA PHE A 239 4.14 9.41 -7.37
C PHE A 239 4.28 10.92 -7.20
N HIS A 240 3.73 11.66 -8.16
CA HIS A 240 3.53 13.10 -8.04
C HIS A 240 2.53 13.41 -6.93
N THR A 241 2.98 14.23 -5.97
CA THR A 241 2.18 14.68 -4.85
C THR A 241 2.31 16.19 -4.65
N THR A 242 1.27 16.80 -4.07
CA THR A 242 1.33 18.20 -3.62
C THR A 242 2.02 18.33 -2.26
N PHE A 243 2.60 19.50 -1.94
CA PHE A 243 3.38 19.76 -0.70
C PHE A 243 2.69 19.34 0.62
N LEU A 244 1.37 19.35 0.69
CA LEU A 244 0.58 18.91 1.85
C LEU A 244 -0.44 17.82 1.48
N TRP A 245 -0.09 16.94 0.53
CA TRP A 245 -1.02 15.93 0.00
C TRP A 245 -1.63 15.09 1.11
N ARG A 246 -0.85 14.66 2.12
CA ARG A 246 -1.32 13.78 3.18
C ARG A 246 -2.38 14.48 4.04
N GLN A 247 -2.14 15.72 4.48
CA GLN A 247 -3.13 16.51 5.21
C GLN A 247 -4.37 16.79 4.37
N ARG A 248 -4.19 17.20 3.11
CA ARG A 248 -5.28 17.52 2.18
C ARG A 248 -6.17 16.31 1.92
N VAL A 249 -5.58 15.20 1.48
CA VAL A 249 -6.29 13.96 1.14
C VAL A 249 -7.05 13.47 2.37
N THR A 250 -6.37 13.36 3.52
CA THR A 250 -7.02 12.98 4.78
C THR A 250 -8.21 13.88 5.12
N SER A 251 -8.04 15.20 5.05
CA SER A 251 -9.10 16.17 5.39
C SER A 251 -10.31 16.08 4.44
N GLN A 252 -10.06 15.89 3.14
CA GLN A 252 -11.11 15.81 2.13
C GLN A 252 -11.85 14.47 2.19
N LEU A 253 -11.13 13.35 2.26
CA LEU A 253 -11.74 12.02 2.35
C LEU A 253 -12.54 11.86 3.65
N SER A 254 -12.05 12.42 4.75
CA SER A 254 -12.75 12.47 6.03
C SER A 254 -14.12 13.15 5.93
N ARG A 255 -14.19 14.31 5.26
CA ARG A 255 -15.44 15.06 5.06
C ARG A 255 -16.45 14.29 4.20
N ILE A 256 -15.98 13.67 3.13
CA ILE A 256 -16.82 12.85 2.25
C ILE A 256 -17.35 11.64 3.05
N TYR A 257 -16.49 10.98 3.82
CA TYR A 257 -16.88 9.84 4.65
C TYR A 257 -17.90 10.22 5.74
N VAL A 258 -17.70 11.33 6.46
CA VAL A 258 -18.67 11.84 7.45
C VAL A 258 -20.02 12.13 6.80
N THR A 259 -20.01 12.72 5.61
CA THR A 259 -21.24 12.99 4.84
C THR A 259 -21.94 11.69 4.46
N ALA A 260 -21.21 10.70 3.95
CA ALA A 260 -21.75 9.39 3.61
C ALA A 260 -22.40 8.70 4.81
N VAL A 261 -21.76 8.73 5.99
CA VAL A 261 -22.32 8.14 7.23
C VAL A 261 -23.61 8.85 7.67
N LYS A 262 -23.69 10.18 7.52
CA LYS A 262 -24.90 10.94 7.87
C LYS A 262 -26.07 10.64 6.93
N SER A 263 -25.78 10.34 5.67
CA SER A 263 -26.79 10.09 4.63
C SER A 263 -27.21 8.62 4.51
N ALA A 264 -26.40 7.69 4.99
CA ALA A 264 -26.69 6.26 4.93
C ALA A 264 -27.81 5.84 5.90
N ASP A 265 -28.51 4.77 5.55
CA ASP A 265 -29.41 4.07 6.47
C ASP A 265 -28.62 3.22 7.49
N GLU A 266 -29.33 2.57 8.43
CA GLU A 266 -28.66 1.80 9.50
C GLU A 266 -27.82 0.64 8.96
N ALA A 267 -28.24 -0.01 7.88
CA ALA A 267 -27.47 -1.05 7.23
C ALA A 267 -26.19 -0.50 6.56
N GLY A 268 -26.30 0.62 5.84
CA GLY A 268 -25.18 1.29 5.20
C GLY A 268 -24.17 1.84 6.21
N LYS A 269 -24.64 2.42 7.32
CA LYS A 269 -23.79 2.88 8.43
C LYS A 269 -22.91 1.76 8.96
N LYS A 270 -23.49 0.57 9.17
CA LYS A 270 -22.74 -0.62 9.62
C LYS A 270 -21.61 -1.00 8.68
N HIS A 271 -21.84 -0.91 7.38
CA HIS A 271 -20.79 -1.16 6.39
C HIS A 271 -19.71 -0.09 6.46
N LEU A 272 -20.08 1.18 6.48
CA LEU A 272 -19.15 2.30 6.59
C LEU A 272 -18.29 2.21 7.86
N MET A 273 -18.85 1.82 9.01
CA MET A 273 -18.08 1.65 10.25
C MET A 273 -16.95 0.63 10.13
N ARG A 274 -17.03 -0.32 9.17
CA ARG A 274 -15.93 -1.24 8.87
C ARG A 274 -14.76 -0.58 8.14
N LEU A 275 -14.95 0.56 7.51
CA LEU A 275 -13.90 1.33 6.84
C LEU A 275 -13.28 2.40 7.76
N LEU A 276 -13.96 2.75 8.86
CA LEU A 276 -13.51 3.77 9.80
C LEU A 276 -12.04 3.67 10.23
N PRO A 277 -11.49 2.48 10.58
CA PRO A 277 -10.07 2.39 10.94
C PRO A 277 -9.12 2.84 9.83
N SER A 278 -9.45 2.56 8.57
CA SER A 278 -8.65 2.96 7.40
C SER A 278 -8.77 4.45 7.10
N ILE A 279 -9.92 5.07 7.39
CA ILE A 279 -10.10 6.53 7.29
C ILE A 279 -9.30 7.25 8.39
N LEU A 280 -9.28 6.69 9.60
CA LEU A 280 -8.57 7.27 10.74
C LEU A 280 -7.05 7.02 10.68
N GLY A 281 -6.61 5.90 10.09
CA GLY A 281 -5.20 5.49 10.02
C GLY A 281 -4.23 6.61 9.60
N PRO A 282 -4.44 7.26 8.43
CA PRO A 282 -3.63 8.38 7.96
C PRO A 282 -3.62 9.58 8.91
N SER A 283 -4.69 9.75 9.69
CA SER A 283 -4.91 10.89 10.56
C SER A 283 -4.35 10.72 11.97
N ILE A 284 -4.28 9.49 12.49
CA ILE A 284 -3.74 9.22 13.84
C ILE A 284 -2.25 9.58 13.93
N ARG A 285 -1.56 9.58 12.78
CA ARG A 285 -0.13 9.84 12.62
C ARG A 285 0.19 11.31 12.38
N HIS A 286 -0.83 12.18 12.19
CA HIS A 286 -0.67 13.59 11.85
C HIS A 286 -1.66 14.46 12.62
N HIS A 287 -1.23 15.61 13.16
CA HIS A 287 -2.09 16.53 13.95
C HIS A 287 -3.28 17.13 13.17
N SER A 288 -3.50 16.76 11.91
CA SER A 288 -4.59 17.26 11.07
C SER A 288 -5.99 16.85 11.55
N LEU A 289 -6.12 15.75 12.30
CA LEU A 289 -7.44 15.33 12.80
C LEU A 289 -7.98 16.32 13.83
N GLU A 290 -7.12 17.04 14.56
CA GLU A 290 -7.50 17.97 15.63
C GLU A 290 -8.44 19.09 15.14
N GLN A 291 -8.32 19.49 13.88
CA GLN A 291 -9.14 20.55 13.28
C GLN A 291 -10.53 20.07 12.79
N GLN A 292 -10.78 18.77 12.74
CA GLN A 292 -12.01 18.18 12.19
C GLN A 292 -12.75 17.28 13.20
N LEU A 293 -12.33 17.28 14.47
CA LEU A 293 -12.89 16.41 15.51
C LEU A 293 -14.39 16.60 15.69
N ASP A 294 -14.87 17.85 15.71
CA ASP A 294 -16.31 18.14 15.86
C ASP A 294 -17.17 17.44 14.79
N GLU A 295 -16.66 17.32 13.56
CA GLU A 295 -17.40 16.70 12.44
C GLU A 295 -17.49 15.17 12.58
N PHE A 296 -16.55 14.54 13.28
CA PHE A 296 -16.51 13.09 13.50
C PHE A 296 -17.29 12.63 14.72
N LEU A 297 -17.72 13.53 15.61
CA LEU A 297 -18.49 13.14 16.80
C LEU A 297 -19.71 12.25 16.48
N PRO A 298 -20.54 12.55 15.46
CA PRO A 298 -21.64 11.67 15.07
C PRO A 298 -21.17 10.27 14.60
N VAL A 299 -20.04 10.20 13.91
CA VAL A 299 -19.46 8.94 13.42
C VAL A 299 -19.00 8.07 14.59
N PHE A 300 -18.33 8.66 15.58
CA PHE A 300 -17.91 7.93 16.79
C PHE A 300 -19.10 7.44 17.60
N LEU A 301 -20.16 8.23 17.71
CA LEU A 301 -21.39 7.81 18.40
C LEU A 301 -22.04 6.61 17.70
N VAL A 302 -22.10 6.61 16.36
CA VAL A 302 -22.58 5.46 15.59
C VAL A 302 -21.70 4.23 15.85
N ALA A 303 -20.37 4.38 15.75
CA ALA A 303 -19.43 3.29 16.00
C ALA A 303 -19.52 2.69 17.42
N LEU A 304 -19.82 3.53 18.41
CA LEU A 304 -19.99 3.12 19.81
C LEU A 304 -21.35 2.48 20.11
N SER A 305 -22.36 2.76 19.29
CA SER A 305 -23.72 2.20 19.41
C SER A 305 -23.86 0.80 18.81
N GLU A 306 -22.99 0.44 17.85
CA GLU A 306 -22.94 -0.90 17.26
C GLU A 306 -22.25 -1.91 18.21
N SER A 307 -22.99 -2.37 19.22
CA SER A 307 -22.47 -3.24 20.28
C SER A 307 -22.14 -4.67 19.80
N GLN A 308 -20.84 -4.98 19.76
CA GLN A 308 -20.17 -6.16 20.35
C GLN A 308 -18.71 -6.29 19.87
N LYS A 309 -18.38 -5.62 18.75
CA LYS A 309 -17.01 -5.48 18.24
C LYS A 309 -16.74 -4.02 17.90
N ALA A 310 -16.96 -3.11 18.84
CA ALA A 310 -16.38 -1.77 18.74
C ALA A 310 -14.86 -2.01 18.64
N ARG A 311 -14.36 -1.86 17.41
CA ARG A 311 -13.04 -2.30 16.98
C ARG A 311 -11.99 -1.65 17.88
N ARG A 312 -11.01 -2.41 18.36
CA ARG A 312 -9.91 -1.92 19.22
C ARG A 312 -9.30 -0.62 18.68
N GLU A 313 -9.30 -0.46 17.37
CA GLU A 313 -8.84 0.70 16.62
C GLU A 313 -9.69 1.95 16.82
N VAL A 314 -11.02 1.84 16.95
CA VAL A 314 -11.87 2.99 17.27
C VAL A 314 -11.64 3.43 18.71
N ILE A 315 -11.50 2.45 19.60
CA ILE A 315 -11.27 2.67 21.04
C ILE A 315 -9.87 3.23 21.29
N SER A 316 -8.85 2.83 20.53
CA SER A 316 -7.50 3.36 20.66
C SER A 316 -7.38 4.82 20.23
N VAL A 317 -8.29 5.30 19.37
CA VAL A 317 -8.33 6.68 18.90
C VAL A 317 -9.25 7.55 19.75
N LEU A 318 -10.25 6.95 20.39
CA LEU A 318 -11.27 7.66 21.16
C LEU A 318 -10.70 8.53 22.31
N PRO A 319 -9.68 8.12 23.09
CA PRO A 319 -9.07 8.97 24.11
C PRO A 319 -8.47 10.26 23.54
N LYS A 320 -7.76 10.16 22.41
CA LYS A 320 -7.19 11.32 21.70
C LYS A 320 -8.30 12.26 21.23
N PHE A 321 -9.36 11.66 20.69
CA PHE A 321 -10.54 12.39 20.23
C PHE A 321 -11.23 13.15 21.37
N ILE A 322 -11.55 12.47 22.49
CA ILE A 322 -12.20 13.07 23.65
C ILE A 322 -11.32 14.17 24.27
N SER A 323 -10.00 13.94 24.37
CA SER A 323 -9.08 14.92 24.97
C SER A 323 -8.97 16.23 24.19
N ALA A 324 -9.27 16.20 22.90
CA ALA A 324 -9.15 17.34 22.01
C ALA A 324 -10.51 17.99 21.67
N LEU A 325 -11.63 17.44 22.16
CA LEU A 325 -12.95 18.07 22.05
C LEU A 325 -13.18 19.12 23.14
N PRO A 326 -13.73 20.29 22.78
CA PRO A 326 -14.20 21.26 23.77
C PRO A 326 -15.33 20.67 24.65
N PRO A 327 -15.33 20.87 25.97
CA PRO A 327 -16.35 20.29 26.88
C PRO A 327 -17.79 20.67 26.54
N ASP A 328 -17.99 21.84 25.93
CA ASP A 328 -19.27 22.40 25.51
C ASP A 328 -19.84 21.73 24.24
N LYS A 329 -19.03 20.94 23.52
CA LYS A 329 -19.44 20.25 22.29
C LYS A 329 -20.06 18.88 22.52
N ILE A 330 -19.88 18.30 23.71
CA ILE A 330 -20.44 16.99 24.06
C ILE A 330 -21.69 17.18 24.90
N GLN A 331 -22.85 16.83 24.34
CA GLN A 331 -24.10 16.88 25.09
C GLN A 331 -24.11 15.81 26.18
N PRO A 332 -24.78 16.04 27.33
CA PRO A 332 -24.81 15.07 28.44
C PRO A 332 -25.26 13.66 28.05
N VAL A 333 -26.21 13.55 27.11
CA VAL A 333 -26.68 12.26 26.57
C VAL A 333 -25.57 11.55 25.79
N GLN A 334 -24.80 12.28 24.99
CA GLN A 334 -23.68 11.75 24.21
C GLN A 334 -22.53 11.33 25.12
N ALA A 335 -22.20 12.14 26.13
CA ALA A 335 -21.21 11.81 27.14
C ALA A 335 -21.56 10.49 27.85
N ARG A 336 -22.85 10.32 28.23
CA ARG A 336 -23.34 9.10 28.82
C ARG A 336 -23.18 7.89 27.89
N THR A 337 -23.57 8.02 26.61
CA THR A 337 -23.37 6.95 25.62
C THR A 337 -21.90 6.58 25.46
N ILE A 338 -21.00 7.57 25.41
CA ILE A 338 -19.56 7.33 25.31
C ILE A 338 -19.05 6.54 26.53
N VAL A 339 -19.41 6.98 27.75
CA VAL A 339 -19.00 6.32 28.99
C VAL A 339 -19.57 4.90 29.08
N GLU A 340 -20.85 4.70 28.76
CA GLU A 340 -21.49 3.38 28.79
C GLU A 340 -20.86 2.41 27.79
N SER A 341 -20.56 2.86 26.57
CA SER A 341 -19.90 2.03 25.56
C SER A 341 -18.44 1.71 25.91
N LEU A 342 -17.67 2.68 26.41
CA LEU A 342 -16.30 2.45 26.90
C LEU A 342 -16.26 1.47 28.06
N THR A 343 -17.16 1.64 29.04
CA THR A 343 -17.27 0.75 30.20
C THR A 343 -17.59 -0.67 29.75
N ARG A 344 -18.50 -0.84 28.79
CA ARG A 344 -18.85 -2.15 28.24
C ARG A 344 -17.64 -2.84 27.61
N VAL A 345 -16.80 -2.13 26.86
CA VAL A 345 -15.63 -2.74 26.22
C VAL A 345 -14.55 -3.12 27.24
N LEU A 346 -14.27 -2.24 28.21
CA LEU A 346 -13.33 -2.57 29.29
C LEU A 346 -13.76 -3.82 30.07
N LEU A 347 -15.07 -3.97 30.33
CA LEU A 347 -15.61 -5.14 31.02
C LEU A 347 -15.55 -6.42 30.17
N VAL A 348 -15.62 -6.32 28.83
CA VAL A 348 -15.46 -7.47 27.92
C VAL A 348 -14.00 -7.93 27.84
N GLU A 349 -13.03 -7.02 27.87
CA GLU A 349 -11.59 -7.37 27.89
C GLU A 349 -11.13 -7.92 29.26
N MET A 350 -11.85 -7.62 30.34
CA MET A 350 -11.60 -8.15 31.69
C MET A 350 -12.31 -9.48 31.97
N ALA A 351 -13.13 -10.01 31.04
CA ALA A 351 -13.74 -11.31 31.21
C ALA A 351 -12.65 -12.40 31.19
N PRO A 352 -12.53 -13.26 32.23
CA PRO A 352 -11.49 -14.28 32.29
C PRO A 352 -11.61 -15.21 31.08
N MET A 353 -10.48 -15.64 30.52
CA MET A 353 -10.44 -16.77 29.57
C MET A 353 -11.10 -17.96 30.26
N VAL A 354 -12.37 -18.23 29.93
CA VAL A 354 -13.01 -19.49 30.27
C VAL A 354 -12.32 -20.53 29.41
N GLY A 355 -11.39 -21.26 30.03
CA GLY A 355 -10.69 -22.38 29.41
C GLY A 355 -11.69 -23.36 28.83
N ALA A 356 -11.49 -23.71 27.55
CA ALA A 356 -12.07 -24.90 26.97
C ALA A 356 -11.50 -26.10 27.76
N PHE A 357 -12.38 -26.79 28.47
CA PHE A 357 -12.18 -28.18 28.88
C PHE A 357 -12.60 -29.10 27.74
#